data_AF-A0A2C6KDW6-F1
#
_entry.id   AF-A0A2C6KDW6-F1
#
_cell.length_a   1.000
_cell.length_b   1.000
_cell.length_c   1.000
_cell.angle_alpha   90.00
_cell.angle_beta   90.00
_cell.angle_gamma   90.00
#
_symmetry.space_group_name_H-M   'P 1'
#
loop_
_entity.id
_entity.type
_entity.pdbx_description
1 polymer ?
#
loop_
_entity_poly.entity_id
_entity_poly.type
_entity_poly.pdbx_seq_one_letter_code
_entity_poly.pdbx_strand_id
1 'polypeptide(L)'
;MQRLNSIIEQLKSEDCRLVFQALYSVSKMTSEVTPKSRQTVFHTLRRCKQIDISITEAFNEAKDNVKYLSTLENFMDPLYTGILYQRAAALPSLSRSIRSIRLLIAVSSSPHLYGLERKEENEREEKEAKGRKASFSRTPQTIIDNLGALMNAITMIHSISRYYNTTERMTNFFIKITNQMIVNCKRVILEDDHYDKLWEKEPAPLIEKLEICSRLNEAYHEHYRITKDKLLTMPKGKQFDFSEHQIFGRIDLFCRRILKLISL
;
A
#
# COMPACT_ATOMS: atom_id res chain seq x y z
N MET A 1 -5.04 6.61 -11.49
CA MET A 1 -4.10 7.73 -11.69
C MET A 1 -4.13 8.33 -13.09
N GLN A 2 -4.06 7.57 -14.19
CA GLN A 2 -4.05 8.13 -15.56
C GLN A 2 -5.23 9.07 -15.88
N ARG A 3 -6.46 8.71 -15.49
CA ARG A 3 -7.64 9.59 -15.69
C ARG A 3 -7.58 10.88 -14.88
N LEU A 4 -7.11 10.82 -13.63
CA LEU A 4 -6.93 11.99 -12.75
C LEU A 4 -5.80 12.91 -13.25
N ASN A 5 -4.67 12.34 -13.71
CA ASN A 5 -3.62 13.09 -14.39
C ASN A 5 -4.16 13.81 -15.63
N SER A 6 -4.91 13.10 -16.48
CA SER A 6 -5.51 13.68 -17.69
C SER A 6 -6.45 14.84 -17.36
N ILE A 7 -7.25 14.74 -16.31
CA ILE A 7 -8.17 15.81 -15.89
C ILE A 7 -7.39 17.03 -15.39
N ILE A 8 -6.28 16.83 -14.66
CA ILE A 8 -5.44 17.93 -14.17
C ILE A 8 -4.69 18.64 -15.30
N GLU A 9 -4.15 17.88 -16.26
CA GLU A 9 -3.50 18.46 -17.44
C GLU A 9 -4.51 19.27 -18.27
N GLN A 10 -5.74 18.78 -18.41
CA GLN A 10 -6.82 19.53 -19.07
C GLN A 10 -7.21 20.79 -18.29
N LEU A 11 -7.29 20.72 -16.96
CA LEU A 11 -7.57 21.88 -16.10
C LEU A 11 -6.46 22.95 -16.14
N LYS A 12 -5.21 22.52 -16.33
CA LYS A 12 -4.05 23.41 -16.49
C LYS A 12 -3.85 23.89 -17.93
N SER A 13 -4.64 23.39 -18.87
CA SER A 13 -4.52 23.78 -20.28
C SER A 13 -4.71 25.28 -20.46
N GLU A 14 -4.05 25.81 -21.48
CA GLU A 14 -4.09 27.23 -21.82
C GLU A 14 -5.52 27.68 -22.17
N ASP A 15 -6.28 26.82 -22.86
CA ASP A 15 -7.69 27.04 -23.21
C ASP A 15 -8.57 27.22 -21.96
N CYS A 16 -8.45 26.33 -20.97
CA CYS A 16 -9.18 26.47 -19.70
C CYS A 16 -8.80 27.77 -19.00
N ARG A 17 -7.52 28.12 -18.96
CA ARG A 17 -7.04 29.33 -18.29
C ARG A 17 -7.56 30.61 -18.95
N LEU A 18 -7.64 30.63 -20.28
CA LEU A 18 -8.21 31.75 -21.05
C LEU A 18 -9.71 31.91 -20.77
N VAL A 19 -10.48 30.81 -20.72
CA VAL A 19 -11.90 30.83 -20.36
C VAL A 19 -12.11 31.38 -18.94
N PHE A 20 -11.28 30.96 -17.97
CA PHE A 20 -11.34 31.52 -16.62
C PHE A 20 -10.98 33.01 -16.56
N GLN A 21 -9.98 33.46 -17.33
CA GLN A 21 -9.62 34.87 -17.41
C GLN A 21 -10.72 35.73 -18.03
N ALA A 22 -11.37 35.24 -19.10
CA ALA A 22 -12.50 35.91 -19.73
C ALA A 22 -13.73 35.97 -18.81
N LEU A 23 -14.05 34.88 -18.10
CA LEU A 23 -15.14 34.89 -17.11
C LEU A 23 -14.82 35.81 -15.92
N TYR A 24 -13.57 35.88 -15.50
CA TYR A 24 -13.13 36.77 -14.42
C TYR A 24 -13.18 38.25 -14.81
N SER A 25 -12.81 38.61 -16.05
CA SER A 25 -12.93 39.99 -16.54
C SER A 25 -14.39 40.44 -16.62
N VAL A 26 -15.30 39.57 -17.09
CA VAL A 26 -16.75 39.80 -17.10
C VAL A 26 -17.31 40.00 -15.68
N SER A 27 -16.76 39.31 -14.68
CA SER A 27 -17.15 39.51 -13.28
C SER A 27 -16.75 40.88 -12.71
N LYS A 28 -15.74 41.54 -13.30
CA LYS A 28 -15.23 42.86 -12.88
C LYS A 28 -15.78 44.03 -13.69
N MET A 29 -16.43 43.80 -14.82
CA MET A 29 -17.01 44.88 -15.64
C MET A 29 -18.22 45.50 -14.93
N THR A 30 -18.17 46.83 -14.73
CA THR A 30 -19.19 47.59 -13.99
C THR A 30 -20.42 47.92 -14.85
N SER A 31 -20.30 47.91 -16.18
CA SER A 31 -21.36 48.37 -17.10
C SER A 31 -22.48 47.35 -17.28
N GLU A 32 -23.71 47.78 -16.95
CA GLU A 32 -25.08 47.32 -17.28
C GLU A 32 -25.38 45.91 -17.84
N VAL A 33 -24.61 44.87 -17.50
CA VAL A 33 -25.09 43.49 -17.69
C VAL A 33 -26.01 43.14 -16.51
N THR A 34 -27.26 42.77 -16.82
CA THR A 34 -28.34 42.44 -15.87
C THR A 34 -27.84 41.72 -14.60
N PRO A 35 -28.22 42.16 -13.38
CA PRO A 35 -27.60 41.71 -12.12
C PRO A 35 -27.63 40.17 -11.90
N LYS A 36 -28.60 39.46 -12.48
CA LYS A 36 -28.75 38.00 -12.38
C LYS A 36 -27.64 37.21 -13.11
N SER A 37 -27.20 37.66 -14.29
CA SER A 37 -26.15 36.97 -15.05
C SER A 37 -24.78 37.15 -14.40
N ARG A 38 -24.49 38.34 -13.85
CA ARG A 38 -23.25 38.61 -13.08
C ARG A 38 -23.15 37.75 -11.82
N GLN A 39 -24.24 37.63 -11.07
CA GLN A 39 -24.30 36.73 -9.89
C GLN A 39 -24.06 35.28 -10.29
N THR A 40 -24.68 34.81 -11.39
CA THR A 40 -24.50 33.44 -11.89
C THR A 40 -23.05 33.16 -12.29
N VAL A 41 -22.39 34.09 -12.99
CA VAL A 41 -20.96 33.99 -13.34
C VAL A 41 -20.09 33.95 -12.08
N PHE A 42 -20.36 34.79 -11.09
CA PHE A 42 -19.63 34.80 -9.82
C PHE A 42 -19.78 33.48 -9.04
N HIS A 43 -21.01 32.95 -8.92
CA HIS A 43 -21.27 31.67 -8.28
C HIS A 43 -20.61 30.51 -9.02
N THR A 44 -20.63 30.53 -10.36
CA THR A 44 -19.98 29.52 -11.20
C THR A 44 -18.47 29.56 -11.04
N LEU A 45 -17.84 30.74 -11.07
CA LEU A 45 -16.41 30.91 -10.81
C LEU A 45 -16.01 30.42 -9.43
N ARG A 46 -16.80 30.73 -8.39
CA ARG A 46 -16.55 30.26 -7.03
C ARG A 46 -16.64 28.73 -6.95
N ARG A 47 -17.66 28.13 -7.58
CA ARG A 47 -17.84 26.68 -7.64
C ARG A 47 -16.71 26.00 -8.42
N CYS A 48 -16.31 26.54 -9.57
CA CYS A 48 -15.17 26.03 -10.33
C CYS A 48 -13.88 26.09 -9.52
N LYS A 49 -13.58 27.21 -8.86
CA LYS A 49 -12.41 27.33 -7.98
C LYS A 49 -12.45 26.31 -6.83
N GLN A 50 -13.62 26.06 -6.25
CA GLN A 50 -13.78 25.05 -5.20
C GLN A 50 -13.54 23.63 -5.73
N ILE A 51 -14.03 23.33 -6.94
CA ILE A 51 -13.82 22.06 -7.62
C ILE A 51 -12.33 21.87 -7.94
N ASP A 52 -11.65 22.90 -8.44
CA ASP A 52 -10.21 22.84 -8.76
C ASP A 52 -9.36 22.54 -7.52
N ILE A 53 -9.66 23.20 -6.41
CA ILE A 53 -9.01 22.93 -5.11
C ILE A 53 -9.26 21.48 -4.70
N SER A 54 -10.52 21.02 -4.74
CA SER A 54 -10.88 19.66 -4.35
C SER A 54 -10.22 18.59 -5.21
N ILE A 55 -10.15 18.80 -6.54
CA ILE A 55 -9.47 17.89 -7.47
C ILE A 55 -7.97 17.85 -7.17
N THR A 56 -7.35 19.01 -6.92
CA THR A 56 -5.92 19.12 -6.61
C THR A 56 -5.56 18.42 -5.30
N GLU A 57 -6.40 18.58 -4.27
CA GLU A 57 -6.23 17.90 -2.99
C GLU A 57 -6.38 16.38 -3.13
N ALA A 58 -7.47 15.92 -3.77
CA ALA A 58 -7.71 14.50 -4.02
C ALA A 58 -6.59 13.85 -4.85
N PHE A 59 -5.98 14.60 -5.76
CA PHE A 59 -4.85 14.13 -6.56
C PHE A 59 -3.57 13.98 -5.77
N ASN A 60 -3.19 15.01 -5.01
CA ASN A 60 -2.01 14.95 -4.14
C ASN A 60 -2.14 13.80 -3.14
N GLU A 61 -3.34 13.63 -2.59
CA GLU A 61 -3.66 12.51 -1.70
C GLU A 61 -3.55 11.15 -2.40
N ALA A 62 -4.09 11.01 -3.62
CA ALA A 62 -3.96 9.77 -4.38
C ALA A 62 -2.49 9.44 -4.71
N LYS A 63 -1.67 10.47 -5.01
CA LYS A 63 -0.23 10.33 -5.28
C LYS A 63 0.53 9.87 -4.03
N ASP A 64 0.26 10.47 -2.88
CA ASP A 64 0.88 10.08 -1.61
C ASP A 64 0.46 8.66 -1.21
N ASN A 65 -0.82 8.32 -1.36
CA ASN A 65 -1.33 6.98 -1.12
C ASN A 65 -0.64 5.92 -1.96
N VAL A 66 -0.38 6.21 -3.24
CA VAL A 66 0.40 5.33 -4.12
C VAL A 66 1.83 5.17 -3.62
N LYS A 67 2.47 6.26 -3.20
CA LYS A 67 3.84 6.22 -2.66
C LYS A 67 3.92 5.38 -1.39
N TYR A 68 2.96 5.55 -0.47
CA TYR A 68 2.86 4.75 0.75
C TYR A 68 2.67 3.26 0.46
N LEU A 69 1.73 2.94 -0.44
CA LEU A 69 1.49 1.56 -0.84
C LEU A 69 2.71 0.95 -1.53
N SER A 70 3.40 1.69 -2.41
CA SER A 70 4.62 1.22 -3.08
C SER A 70 5.76 0.93 -2.09
N THR A 71 5.92 1.74 -1.04
CA THR A 71 6.87 1.45 0.04
C THR A 71 6.51 0.16 0.75
N LEU A 72 5.21 -0.09 0.96
CA LEU A 72 4.70 -1.31 1.60
C LEU A 72 4.81 -2.55 0.72
N GLU A 73 4.75 -2.41 -0.61
CA GLU A 73 4.84 -3.56 -1.52
C GLU A 73 6.14 -4.34 -1.34
N ASN A 74 7.26 -3.66 -1.15
CA ASN A 74 8.56 -4.33 -0.94
C ASN A 74 8.56 -5.23 0.31
N PHE A 75 7.73 -4.92 1.32
CA PHE A 75 7.60 -5.70 2.55
C PHE A 75 6.47 -6.73 2.50
N MET A 76 5.48 -6.48 1.64
CA MET A 76 4.35 -7.38 1.40
C MET A 76 4.73 -8.46 0.38
N ASP A 77 5.61 -8.19 -0.57
CA ASP A 77 6.04 -9.17 -1.58
C ASP A 77 6.56 -10.49 -0.97
N PRO A 78 7.38 -10.51 0.09
CA PRO A 78 7.72 -11.74 0.82
C PRO A 78 6.52 -12.45 1.45
N LEU A 79 5.51 -11.69 1.91
CA LEU A 79 4.26 -12.22 2.46
C LEU A 79 3.36 -12.84 1.35
N TYR A 80 3.44 -12.32 0.13
CA TYR A 80 2.59 -12.70 -1.01
C TYR A 80 3.28 -13.58 -2.07
N THR A 81 4.61 -13.80 -2.01
CA THR A 81 5.37 -14.51 -3.06
C THR A 81 4.94 -15.97 -3.26
N GLY A 82 4.26 -16.58 -2.28
CA GLY A 82 3.60 -17.88 -2.50
C GLY A 82 2.21 -17.79 -3.16
N ILE A 83 1.51 -16.65 -3.05
CA ILE A 83 0.21 -16.43 -3.71
C ILE A 83 0.38 -16.08 -5.19
N LEU A 84 1.44 -15.32 -5.52
CA LEU A 84 1.60 -14.76 -6.85
C LEU A 84 1.89 -15.81 -7.93
N TYR A 85 2.43 -16.98 -7.62
CA TYR A 85 2.68 -18.01 -8.65
C TYR A 85 1.41 -18.79 -9.04
N GLN A 86 0.42 -18.94 -8.15
CA GLN A 86 -0.85 -19.59 -8.44
C GLN A 86 -1.98 -18.60 -8.84
N ARG A 87 -1.91 -17.34 -8.38
CA ARG A 87 -2.84 -16.26 -8.76
C ARG A 87 -2.30 -15.27 -9.81
N ALA A 88 -1.10 -15.49 -10.37
CA ALA A 88 -0.66 -14.77 -11.58
C ALA A 88 -1.60 -14.98 -12.77
N ALA A 89 -2.44 -16.03 -12.75
CA ALA A 89 -3.53 -16.20 -13.70
C ALA A 89 -4.77 -15.32 -13.39
N ALA A 90 -4.88 -14.68 -12.22
CA ALA A 90 -6.14 -14.09 -11.75
C ALA A 90 -6.09 -12.68 -11.13
N LEU A 91 -4.95 -12.07 -10.80
CA LEU A 91 -4.93 -10.68 -10.29
C LEU A 91 -3.87 -9.78 -10.94
N PRO A 92 -4.22 -9.14 -12.07
CA PRO A 92 -3.32 -8.23 -12.76
C PRO A 92 -3.44 -6.75 -12.36
N SER A 93 -4.40 -6.33 -11.54
CA SER A 93 -4.73 -4.90 -11.41
C SER A 93 -3.72 -4.11 -10.58
N LEU A 94 -3.21 -4.66 -9.49
CA LEU A 94 -2.32 -3.94 -8.57
C LEU A 94 -0.87 -3.89 -9.10
N SER A 95 -0.31 -5.03 -9.51
CA SER A 95 1.06 -5.06 -10.06
C SER A 95 1.18 -4.28 -11.36
N ARG A 96 0.17 -4.31 -12.25
CA ARG A 96 0.14 -3.43 -13.43
C ARG A 96 0.01 -1.96 -13.04
N SER A 97 -0.70 -1.63 -11.97
CA SER A 97 -0.85 -0.25 -11.51
C SER A 97 0.45 0.29 -10.94
N ILE A 98 1.17 -0.45 -10.09
CA ILE A 98 2.48 0.00 -9.60
C ILE A 98 3.52 0.02 -10.72
N ARG A 99 3.53 -0.98 -11.61
CA ARG A 99 4.40 -0.99 -12.78
C ARG A 99 4.15 0.21 -13.71
N SER A 100 2.88 0.55 -13.94
CA SER A 100 2.50 1.72 -14.74
C SER A 100 2.91 3.03 -14.07
N ILE A 101 2.87 3.10 -12.74
CA ILE A 101 3.26 4.29 -11.97
C ILE A 101 4.79 4.46 -11.99
N ARG A 102 5.56 3.38 -11.85
CA ARG A 102 7.02 3.38 -11.94
C ARG A 102 7.50 3.80 -13.33
N LEU A 103 6.86 3.27 -14.38
CA LEU A 103 7.08 3.68 -15.77
C LEU A 103 6.74 5.16 -16.02
N LEU A 104 5.64 5.65 -15.44
CA LEU A 104 5.20 7.05 -15.59
C LEU A 104 6.14 8.04 -14.90
N ILE A 105 6.76 7.65 -13.78
CA ILE A 105 7.77 8.47 -13.09
C ILE A 105 9.04 8.55 -13.97
N ALA A 106 9.51 7.43 -14.53
CA ALA A 106 10.67 7.42 -15.43
C ALA A 106 10.46 8.27 -16.70
N VAL A 107 9.26 8.18 -17.31
CA VAL A 107 8.88 8.98 -18.50
C VAL A 107 8.89 10.49 -18.22
N SER A 108 8.59 10.91 -16.98
CA SER A 108 8.61 12.33 -16.61
C SER A 108 10.01 12.93 -16.44
N SER A 109 11.06 12.10 -16.35
CA SER A 109 12.44 12.54 -16.11
C SER A 109 13.31 12.56 -17.37
N SER A 110 13.08 11.71 -18.38
CA SER A 110 13.85 11.70 -19.64
C SER A 110 13.13 10.95 -20.78
N PRO A 111 12.44 11.67 -21.70
CA PRO A 111 11.61 11.05 -22.74
C PRO A 111 12.37 10.19 -23.77
N HIS A 112 13.67 10.45 -23.98
CA HIS A 112 14.46 9.84 -25.05
C HIS A 112 15.13 8.51 -24.68
N LEU A 113 15.17 8.16 -23.39
CA LEU A 113 15.76 6.92 -22.86
C LEU A 113 14.76 5.76 -22.75
N TYR A 114 13.46 6.05 -22.92
CA TYR A 114 12.33 5.14 -22.73
C TYR A 114 12.37 3.86 -23.59
N GLY A 115 12.97 3.92 -24.79
CA GLY A 115 13.07 2.76 -25.67
C GLY A 115 14.23 1.81 -25.32
N LEU A 116 15.31 2.36 -24.76
CA LEU A 116 16.53 1.63 -24.39
C LEU A 116 16.41 1.08 -22.97
N GLU A 117 15.90 1.87 -22.02
CA GLU A 117 15.59 1.41 -20.66
C GLU A 117 14.56 0.29 -20.67
N ARG A 118 13.52 0.34 -21.51
CA ARG A 118 12.50 -0.73 -21.58
C ARG A 118 13.05 -2.06 -22.11
N LYS A 119 14.10 -2.04 -22.94
CA LYS A 119 14.77 -3.28 -23.40
C LYS A 119 15.79 -3.78 -22.39
N GLU A 120 16.61 -2.88 -21.82
CA GLU A 120 17.58 -3.24 -20.78
C GLU A 120 16.91 -3.68 -19.47
N GLU A 121 15.78 -3.08 -19.08
CA GLU A 121 15.00 -3.44 -17.89
C GLU A 121 14.27 -4.77 -18.10
N ASN A 122 13.74 -5.06 -19.29
CA ASN A 122 13.16 -6.39 -19.59
C ASN A 122 14.24 -7.50 -19.62
N GLU A 123 15.44 -7.23 -20.15
CA GLU A 123 16.55 -8.19 -20.18
C GLU A 123 17.21 -8.36 -18.80
N ARG A 124 17.30 -7.28 -17.99
CA ARG A 124 17.70 -7.34 -16.58
C ARG A 124 16.64 -8.04 -15.74
N GLU A 125 15.35 -7.83 -15.98
CA GLU A 125 14.26 -8.53 -15.29
C GLU A 125 14.20 -10.01 -15.67
N GLU A 126 14.52 -10.40 -16.91
CA GLU A 126 14.58 -11.82 -17.27
C GLU A 126 15.81 -12.52 -16.65
N LYS A 127 16.93 -11.80 -16.54
CA LYS A 127 18.14 -12.25 -15.81
C LYS A 127 17.94 -12.22 -14.28
N GLU A 128 17.21 -11.25 -13.74
CA GLU A 128 16.82 -11.16 -12.33
C GLU A 128 15.68 -12.11 -11.98
N ALA A 129 14.80 -12.48 -12.91
CA ALA A 129 13.75 -13.49 -12.70
C ALA A 129 14.35 -14.90 -12.79
N LYS A 130 15.38 -15.11 -13.61
CA LYS A 130 16.19 -16.34 -13.62
C LYS A 130 17.15 -16.39 -12.41
N GLY A 131 17.67 -15.25 -11.93
CA GLY A 131 18.51 -15.15 -10.72
C GLY A 131 17.73 -15.21 -9.40
N ARG A 132 16.54 -14.59 -9.32
CA ARG A 132 15.65 -14.66 -8.14
C ARG A 132 15.01 -16.04 -7.94
N LYS A 133 15.01 -16.89 -8.97
CA LYS A 133 14.58 -18.30 -8.86
C LYS A 133 15.47 -19.13 -7.92
N ALA A 134 16.68 -18.67 -7.58
CA ALA A 134 17.64 -19.47 -6.83
C ALA A 134 17.97 -18.98 -5.41
N SER A 135 17.47 -17.84 -4.92
CA SER A 135 17.87 -17.33 -3.60
C SER A 135 16.84 -16.56 -2.78
N PHE A 136 15.60 -16.34 -3.26
CA PHE A 136 14.57 -15.75 -2.39
C PHE A 136 13.87 -16.84 -1.58
N SER A 137 14.53 -17.20 -0.48
CA SER A 137 14.06 -18.16 0.51
C SER A 137 12.65 -17.80 0.99
N ARG A 138 11.72 -18.74 0.80
CA ARG A 138 10.31 -18.69 1.22
C ARG A 138 10.15 -18.94 2.73
N THR A 139 10.90 -18.25 3.59
CA THR A 139 10.85 -18.53 5.03
C THR A 139 10.16 -17.42 5.82
N PRO A 140 9.32 -17.75 6.81
CA PRO A 140 8.80 -16.78 7.77
C PRO A 140 9.90 -16.00 8.50
N GLN A 141 11.13 -16.51 8.51
CA GLN A 141 12.32 -15.80 8.98
C GLN A 141 12.55 -14.49 8.22
N THR A 142 12.41 -14.48 6.89
CA THR A 142 12.53 -13.24 6.10
C THR A 142 11.42 -12.24 6.43
N ILE A 143 10.22 -12.72 6.84
CA ILE A 143 9.17 -11.83 7.32
C ILE A 143 9.60 -11.21 8.65
N ILE A 144 10.09 -12.04 9.59
CA ILE A 144 10.59 -11.58 10.90
C ILE A 144 11.66 -10.50 10.74
N ASP A 145 12.65 -10.74 9.89
CA ASP A 145 13.76 -9.81 9.67
C ASP A 145 13.29 -8.46 9.09
N ASN A 146 12.16 -8.44 8.39
CA ASN A 146 11.58 -7.24 7.79
C ASN A 146 10.48 -6.55 8.63
N LEU A 147 10.04 -7.15 9.75
CA LEU A 147 8.95 -6.60 10.58
C LEU A 147 9.26 -5.20 11.11
N GLY A 148 10.50 -4.95 11.53
CA GLY A 148 10.91 -3.62 11.99
C GLY A 148 10.79 -2.56 10.91
N ALA A 149 11.19 -2.87 9.67
CA ALA A 149 11.06 -1.96 8.54
C ALA A 149 9.58 -1.73 8.16
N LEU A 150 8.76 -2.78 8.21
CA LEU A 150 7.31 -2.68 8.03
C LEU A 150 6.67 -1.75 9.06
N MET A 151 6.99 -1.89 10.35
CA MET A 151 6.46 -1.03 11.42
C MET A 151 6.88 0.44 11.25
N ASN A 152 8.12 0.69 10.82
CA ASN A 152 8.59 2.04 10.53
C ASN A 152 7.83 2.65 9.35
N ALA A 153 7.61 1.88 8.28
CA ALA A 153 6.81 2.31 7.13
C ALA A 153 5.37 2.66 7.54
N ILE A 154 4.74 1.80 8.34
CA ILE A 154 3.39 2.03 8.89
C ILE A 154 3.33 3.30 9.74
N THR A 155 4.36 3.54 10.56
CA THR A 155 4.47 4.75 11.38
C THR A 155 4.53 6.01 10.52
N MET A 156 5.34 5.99 9.44
CA MET A 156 5.40 7.10 8.49
C MET A 156 4.04 7.35 7.83
N ILE A 157 3.32 6.30 7.45
CA ILE A 157 1.99 6.40 6.84
C ILE A 157 1.00 7.01 7.83
N HIS A 158 0.97 6.53 9.07
CA HIS A 158 0.07 7.05 10.11
C HIS A 158 0.36 8.53 10.42
N SER A 159 1.64 8.91 10.45
CA SER A 159 2.07 10.27 10.72
C SER A 159 1.69 11.23 9.58
N ILE A 160 2.04 10.89 8.33
CA ILE A 160 2.05 11.81 7.20
C ILE A 160 0.78 11.72 6.33
N SER A 161 0.17 10.53 6.21
CA SER A 161 -1.03 10.37 5.37
C SER A 161 -2.19 11.22 5.90
N ARG A 162 -3.02 11.76 5.01
CA ARG A 162 -4.29 12.39 5.39
C ARG A 162 -5.45 11.39 5.37
N TYR A 163 -5.39 10.40 4.47
CA TYR A 163 -6.43 9.40 4.28
C TYR A 163 -6.30 8.23 5.24
N TYR A 164 -5.09 7.68 5.37
CA TYR A 164 -4.82 6.46 6.12
C TYR A 164 -4.53 6.73 7.59
N ASN A 165 -4.49 7.98 8.04
CA ASN A 165 -4.09 8.30 9.39
C ASN A 165 -5.17 8.12 10.47
N THR A 166 -6.35 7.60 10.11
CA THR A 166 -7.40 7.33 11.07
C THR A 166 -7.17 5.98 11.74
N THR A 167 -7.49 5.90 13.03
CA THR A 167 -7.43 4.65 13.82
C THR A 167 -8.14 3.49 13.13
N GLU A 168 -9.33 3.72 12.57
CA GLU A 168 -10.11 2.68 11.88
C GLU A 168 -9.38 2.13 10.66
N ARG A 169 -8.83 3.00 9.80
CA ARG A 169 -8.16 2.59 8.57
C ARG A 169 -6.82 1.90 8.87
N MET A 170 -6.08 2.39 9.87
CA MET A 170 -4.86 1.75 10.33
C MET A 170 -5.14 0.37 10.95
N THR A 171 -6.18 0.26 11.77
CA THR A 171 -6.60 -1.03 12.36
C THR A 171 -6.95 -2.03 11.25
N ASN A 172 -7.76 -1.62 10.27
CA ASN A 172 -8.07 -2.43 9.10
C ASN A 172 -6.83 -2.82 8.29
N PHE A 173 -5.85 -1.92 8.19
CA PHE A 173 -4.59 -2.20 7.49
C PHE A 173 -3.77 -3.27 8.22
N PHE A 174 -3.60 -3.13 9.54
CA PHE A 174 -2.97 -4.14 10.38
C PHE A 174 -3.68 -5.50 10.32
N ILE A 175 -5.02 -5.52 10.39
CA ILE A 175 -5.80 -6.75 10.23
C ILE A 175 -5.47 -7.47 8.90
N LYS A 176 -5.31 -6.72 7.81
CA LYS A 176 -4.94 -7.31 6.51
C LYS A 176 -3.53 -7.91 6.52
N ILE A 177 -2.56 -7.23 7.15
CA ILE A 177 -1.21 -7.76 7.34
C ILE A 177 -1.26 -9.06 8.15
N THR A 178 -1.97 -9.05 9.28
CA THR A 178 -2.11 -10.22 10.15
C THR A 178 -2.78 -11.40 9.45
N ASN A 179 -3.87 -11.15 8.70
CA ASN A 179 -4.51 -12.20 7.89
C ASN A 179 -3.52 -12.80 6.89
N GLN A 180 -2.67 -11.96 6.28
CA GLN A 180 -1.68 -12.43 5.31
C GLN A 180 -0.55 -13.24 5.96
N MET A 181 -0.10 -12.86 7.17
CA MET A 181 0.84 -13.66 7.97
C MET A 181 0.26 -15.04 8.28
N ILE A 182 -1.01 -15.13 8.71
CA ILE A 182 -1.69 -16.42 8.97
C ILE A 182 -1.72 -17.29 7.70
N VAL A 183 -2.02 -16.69 6.53
CA VAL A 183 -2.02 -17.41 5.24
C VAL A 183 -0.62 -17.94 4.91
N ASN A 184 0.43 -17.14 5.18
CA ASN A 184 1.81 -17.57 4.99
C ASN A 184 2.17 -18.74 5.91
N CYS A 185 1.87 -18.64 7.22
CA CYS A 185 2.08 -19.72 8.18
C CYS A 185 1.37 -21.01 7.76
N LYS A 186 0.10 -20.94 7.35
CA LYS A 186 -0.65 -22.10 6.85
C LYS A 186 0.02 -22.75 5.65
N ARG A 187 0.55 -21.96 4.72
CA ARG A 187 1.27 -22.49 3.56
C ARG A 187 2.57 -23.18 3.96
N VAL A 188 3.32 -22.63 4.91
CA VAL A 188 4.56 -23.25 5.39
C VAL A 188 4.28 -24.61 6.03
N ILE A 189 3.18 -24.72 6.77
CA ILE A 189 2.75 -25.97 7.41
C ILE A 189 2.25 -26.98 6.36
N LEU A 190 1.36 -26.55 5.46
CA LEU A 190 0.65 -27.44 4.54
C LEU A 190 1.41 -27.72 3.24
N GLU A 191 2.32 -26.86 2.80
CA GLU A 191 3.02 -26.95 1.50
C GLU A 191 2.06 -27.09 0.30
N ASP A 192 0.91 -26.40 0.38
CA ASP A 192 -0.18 -26.44 -0.59
C ASP A 192 -0.96 -27.79 -0.66
N ASP A 193 -0.75 -28.71 0.29
CA ASP A 193 -1.58 -29.92 0.49
C ASP A 193 -2.88 -29.65 1.27
N HIS A 194 -3.80 -30.61 1.19
CA HIS A 194 -5.02 -30.62 2.00
C HIS A 194 -4.71 -30.87 3.48
N TYR A 195 -5.55 -30.35 4.38
CA TYR A 195 -5.33 -30.43 5.83
C TYR A 195 -5.30 -31.87 6.38
N ASP A 196 -5.93 -32.82 5.69
CA ASP A 196 -5.99 -34.23 6.11
C ASP A 196 -4.62 -34.90 6.04
N LYS A 197 -3.77 -34.48 5.11
CA LYS A 197 -2.41 -35.01 4.93
C LYS A 197 -1.41 -34.48 5.96
N LEU A 198 -1.83 -33.56 6.84
CA LEU A 198 -0.95 -32.99 7.86
C LEU A 198 -0.38 -34.08 8.78
N TRP A 199 -1.20 -35.08 9.11
CA TRP A 199 -0.86 -36.19 10.00
C TRP A 199 -0.01 -37.27 9.32
N GLU A 200 0.13 -37.22 8.00
CA GLU A 200 0.97 -38.14 7.22
C GLU A 200 2.42 -37.64 7.14
N LYS A 201 2.70 -36.39 7.55
CA LYS A 201 4.04 -35.78 7.51
C LYS A 201 4.88 -36.20 8.72
N GLU A 202 6.20 -36.21 8.54
CA GLU A 202 7.14 -36.49 9.64
C GLU A 202 6.99 -35.46 10.78
N PRO A 203 6.88 -35.92 12.04
CA PRO A 203 6.65 -35.02 13.18
C PRO A 203 7.76 -33.99 13.40
N ALA A 204 9.03 -34.39 13.28
CA ALA A 204 10.18 -33.51 13.54
C ALA A 204 10.22 -32.24 12.65
N PRO A 205 10.20 -32.34 11.31
CA PRO A 205 10.17 -31.16 10.45
C PRO A 205 8.85 -30.37 10.53
N LEU A 206 7.74 -31.02 10.92
CA LEU A 206 6.47 -30.34 11.14
C LEU A 206 6.52 -29.45 12.38
N ILE A 207 7.07 -29.94 13.50
CA ILE A 207 7.25 -29.17 14.73
C ILE A 207 8.12 -27.93 14.48
N GLU A 208 9.23 -28.06 13.75
CA GLU A 208 10.08 -26.93 13.38
C GLU A 208 9.31 -25.83 12.63
N LYS A 209 8.49 -26.22 11.63
CA LYS A 209 7.62 -25.29 10.89
C LYS A 209 6.58 -24.60 11.77
N LEU A 210 6.01 -25.34 12.72
CA LEU A 210 5.04 -24.83 13.69
C LEU A 210 5.68 -23.83 14.66
N GLU A 211 6.88 -24.12 15.16
CA GLU A 211 7.67 -23.22 16.01
C GLU A 211 8.03 -21.91 15.29
N ILE A 212 8.42 -22.00 14.01
CA ILE A 212 8.67 -20.81 13.18
C ILE A 212 7.42 -19.92 13.10
N CYS A 213 6.23 -20.51 12.96
CA CYS A 213 4.98 -19.76 12.93
C CYS A 213 4.67 -19.09 14.29
N SER A 214 5.04 -19.73 15.40
CA SER A 214 4.91 -19.14 16.75
C SER A 214 5.87 -17.95 16.92
N ARG A 215 7.14 -18.14 16.54
CA ARG A 215 8.18 -17.09 16.57
C ARG A 215 7.80 -15.86 15.74
N LEU A 216 7.14 -16.05 14.60
CA LEU A 216 6.64 -14.95 13.79
C LEU A 216 5.62 -14.09 14.56
N ASN A 217 4.70 -14.72 15.29
CA ASN A 217 3.70 -13.99 16.08
C ASN A 217 4.36 -13.19 17.21
N GLU A 218 5.28 -13.82 17.95
CA GLU A 218 6.03 -13.15 19.03
C GLU A 218 6.80 -11.95 18.51
N ALA A 219 7.53 -12.10 17.40
CA ALA A 219 8.26 -11.01 16.78
C ALA A 219 7.32 -9.88 16.31
N TYR A 220 6.14 -10.22 15.79
CA TYR A 220 5.15 -9.23 15.35
C TYR A 220 4.60 -8.39 16.51
N HIS A 221 4.26 -9.03 17.62
CA HIS A 221 3.88 -8.35 18.87
C HIS A 221 5.01 -7.45 19.39
N GLU A 222 6.24 -7.99 19.46
CA GLU A 222 7.37 -7.24 20.02
C GLU A 222 7.70 -5.99 19.18
N HIS A 223 7.73 -6.13 17.85
CA HIS A 223 7.96 -4.98 16.97
C HIS A 223 6.84 -3.92 17.06
N TYR A 224 5.60 -4.35 17.25
CA TYR A 224 4.48 -3.42 17.48
C TYR A 224 4.66 -2.68 18.81
N ARG A 225 4.97 -3.40 19.90
CA ARG A 225 5.21 -2.82 21.23
C ARG A 225 6.37 -1.83 21.21
N ILE A 226 7.52 -2.22 20.66
CA ILE A 226 8.69 -1.34 20.49
C ILE A 226 8.31 -0.05 19.77
N THR A 227 7.50 -0.15 18.72
CA THR A 227 7.08 1.02 17.94
C THR A 227 6.13 1.91 18.74
N LYS A 228 5.17 1.33 19.46
CA LYS A 228 4.26 2.03 20.35
C LYS A 228 5.01 2.75 21.48
N ASP A 229 5.95 2.08 22.13
CA ASP A 229 6.78 2.65 23.21
C ASP A 229 7.64 3.81 22.69
N LYS A 230 8.24 3.68 21.50
CA LYS A 230 8.97 4.79 20.85
C LYS A 230 8.08 6.01 20.64
N LEU A 231 6.83 5.82 20.21
CA LEU A 231 5.90 6.94 20.02
C LEU A 231 5.49 7.61 21.33
N LEU A 232 5.43 6.86 22.44
CA LEU A 232 5.16 7.42 23.77
C LEU A 232 6.27 8.38 24.24
N THR A 233 7.53 8.14 23.83
CA THR A 233 8.64 9.07 24.13
C THR A 233 8.49 10.42 23.41
N MET A 234 7.60 10.51 22.40
CA MET A 234 7.34 11.71 21.62
C MET A 234 5.88 12.18 21.82
N PRO A 235 5.55 12.86 22.93
CA PRO A 235 4.16 13.14 23.32
C PRO A 235 3.41 14.06 22.35
N LYS A 236 4.12 14.82 21.51
CA LYS A 236 3.52 15.67 20.46
C LYS A 236 3.19 14.93 19.16
N GLY A 237 3.63 13.67 19.03
CA GLY A 237 3.39 12.83 17.86
C GLY A 237 2.09 12.02 17.96
N LYS A 238 1.58 11.54 16.81
CA LYS A 238 0.44 10.62 16.78
C LYS A 238 0.82 9.29 17.42
N GLN A 239 -0.02 8.84 18.36
CA GLN A 239 0.20 7.61 19.11
C GLN A 239 -0.44 6.41 18.43
N PHE A 240 0.10 5.21 18.68
CA PHE A 240 -0.52 3.95 18.25
C PHE A 240 -1.65 3.56 19.22
N ASP A 241 -2.78 4.23 19.06
CA ASP A 241 -4.03 3.93 19.78
C ASP A 241 -4.96 3.10 18.88
N PHE A 242 -4.52 1.89 18.55
CA PHE A 242 -5.27 0.94 17.72
C PHE A 242 -5.74 -0.25 18.57
N SER A 243 -6.83 -0.89 18.16
CA SER A 243 -7.37 -2.05 18.87
C SER A 243 -6.47 -3.28 18.67
N GLU A 244 -5.60 -3.54 19.64
CA GLU A 244 -4.72 -4.72 19.66
C GLU A 244 -5.51 -6.02 19.56
N HIS A 245 -6.68 -6.10 20.19
CA HIS A 245 -7.57 -7.26 20.08
C HIS A 245 -7.99 -7.56 18.64
N GLN A 246 -8.34 -6.53 17.86
CA GLN A 246 -8.73 -6.72 16.46
C GLN A 246 -7.54 -7.09 15.58
N ILE A 247 -6.37 -6.51 15.85
CA ILE A 247 -5.14 -6.76 15.10
C ILE A 247 -4.64 -8.18 15.36
N PHE A 248 -4.46 -8.56 16.61
CA PHE A 248 -3.75 -9.79 17.00
C PHE A 248 -4.67 -10.98 17.31
N GLY A 249 -5.94 -10.76 17.64
CA GLY A 249 -6.81 -11.80 18.18
C GLY A 249 -6.91 -13.07 17.31
N ARG A 250 -6.89 -12.91 15.98
CA ARG A 250 -6.91 -14.05 15.05
C ARG A 250 -5.60 -14.83 15.00
N ILE A 251 -4.45 -14.14 14.98
CA ILE A 251 -3.14 -14.80 14.92
C ILE A 251 -2.78 -15.43 16.26
N ASP A 252 -3.16 -14.81 17.37
CA ASP A 252 -2.97 -15.39 18.71
C ASP A 252 -3.77 -16.67 18.89
N LEU A 253 -5.02 -16.70 18.41
CA LEU A 253 -5.83 -17.91 18.44
C LEU A 253 -5.22 -19.02 17.57
N PHE A 254 -4.67 -18.65 16.42
CA PHE A 254 -3.98 -19.58 15.53
C PHE A 254 -2.71 -20.16 16.20
N CYS A 255 -1.85 -19.31 16.79
CA CYS A 255 -0.64 -19.76 17.48
C CYS A 255 -0.94 -20.60 18.73
N ARG A 256 -2.00 -20.28 19.49
CA ARG A 256 -2.44 -21.15 20.61
C ARG A 256 -2.83 -22.54 20.15
N ARG A 257 -3.45 -22.69 18.97
CA ARG A 257 -3.78 -24.00 18.39
C ARG A 257 -2.51 -24.72 17.95
N ILE A 258 -1.56 -24.01 17.35
CA ILE A 258 -0.25 -24.56 16.98
C ILE A 258 0.50 -25.09 18.20
N LEU A 259 0.59 -24.33 19.28
CA LEU A 259 1.30 -24.75 20.49
C LEU A 259 0.69 -26.02 21.09
N LYS A 260 -0.64 -26.16 21.06
CA LYS A 260 -1.31 -27.40 21.45
C LYS A 260 -0.92 -28.58 20.57
N LEU A 261 -0.79 -28.36 19.26
CA LEU A 261 -0.35 -29.41 18.32
C LEU A 261 1.11 -29.82 18.54
N ILE A 262 1.98 -28.88 18.93
CA ILE A 262 3.38 -29.18 19.27
C ILE A 262 3.46 -30.02 20.57
N SER A 263 2.54 -29.79 21.52
CA SER A 263 2.52 -30.51 22.80
C SER A 263 1.83 -31.88 22.78
N LEU A 264 1.21 -32.26 21.66
CA LEU A 264 0.59 -33.58 21.47
C LEU A 264 1.65 -34.62 21.10
#